data_AF-A0A4R0YFU1-F1
#
_entry.id   AF-A0A4R0YFU1-F1
#
_cell.length_a   1.000
_cell.length_b   1.000
_cell.length_c   1.000
_cell.angle_alpha   90.00
_cell.angle_beta   90.00
_cell.angle_gamma   90.00
#
_symmetry.space_group_name_H-M   'P 1'
#
loop_
_entity.id
_entity.type
_entity.pdbx_description
1 polymer ?
#
loop_
_entity_poly.entity_id
_entity_poly.type
_entity_poly.pdbx_seq_one_letter_code
_entity_poly.pdbx_strand_id
1 'polypeptide(L)' 'MALPDAPLRLSLDVLAAAEAAARRAGISPQQWIERLVLREAGGPEPTSAPQEVGPEDEVRGGPEATEKPAHQTDD' A
#
# COMPACT_ATOMS: atom_id res chain seq x y z
N MET A 1 21.26 8.79 6.91
CA MET A 1 21.54 8.79 8.36
C MET A 1 20.36 8.13 9.04
N ALA A 2 20.57 7.23 10.00
CA ALA A 2 19.47 6.70 10.81
C ALA A 2 19.10 7.73 11.90
N LEU A 3 17.81 7.87 12.21
CA LEU A 3 17.38 8.61 13.40
C LEU A 3 17.84 7.87 14.66
N PRO A 4 18.18 8.57 15.75
CA PRO A 4 18.54 7.92 17.00
C PRO A 4 17.32 7.21 17.59
N ASP A 5 17.46 5.92 17.87
CA ASP A 5 16.46 5.09 18.56
C ASP A 5 16.44 5.44 20.06
N ALA A 6 15.85 6.59 20.37
CA ALA A 6 15.77 7.17 21.70
C ALA A 6 14.31 7.25 22.16
N PRO A 7 13.94 6.67 23.32
CA PRO A 7 12.56 6.66 23.78
C PRO A 7 12.08 8.08 24.12
N LEU A 8 11.12 8.58 23.33
CA LEU A 8 10.47 9.86 23.56
C LEU A 8 9.70 9.83 24.89
N ARG A 9 10.16 10.64 25.86
CA ARG A 9 9.44 10.85 27.13
C ARG A 9 8.30 11.84 26.95
N LEU A 10 7.15 11.31 26.55
CA LEU A 10 5.89 12.06 26.43
C LEU A 10 5.18 12.17 27.79
N SER A 11 4.38 13.23 27.99
CA SER A 11 3.48 13.31 29.14
C SER A 11 2.29 12.37 29.00
N LEU A 12 1.64 12.05 30.13
CA LEU A 12 0.46 11.17 30.13
C LEU A 12 -0.69 11.73 29.27
N ASP A 13 -0.89 13.05 29.28
CA ASP A 13 -1.93 13.70 28.47
C ASP A 13 -1.65 13.57 26.96
N VAL A 14 -0.38 13.69 26.55
CA VAL A 14 0.03 13.54 25.15
C VAL A 14 -0.12 12.09 24.70
N LEU A 15 0.21 11.12 25.56
CA LEU A 15 -0.02 9.69 25.29
C LEU A 15 -1.53 9.39 25.15
N ALA A 16 -2.36 9.90 26.06
CA ALA A 16 -3.82 9.72 26.00
C ALA A 16 -4.43 10.36 24.73
N ALA A 17 -3.95 11.55 24.33
CA ALA A 17 -4.38 12.20 23.10
C ALA A 17 -3.96 11.40 21.84
N ALA A 18 -2.72 10.90 21.81
CA ALA A 18 -2.21 10.05 20.74
C ALA A 18 -2.99 8.73 20.64
N GLU A 19 -3.30 8.07 21.76
CA GLU A 19 -4.15 6.88 21.78
C GLU A 19 -5.55 7.15 21.22
N ALA A 20 -6.21 8.22 21.66
CA ALA A 20 -7.56 8.57 21.19
C ALA A 20 -7.56 8.90 19.69
N ALA A 21 -6.51 9.54 19.18
CA ALA A 21 -6.37 9.83 17.76
C ALA A 21 -6.04 8.57 16.93
N ALA A 22 -5.15 7.71 17.42
CA ALA A 22 -4.77 6.46 16.77
C ALA A 22 -5.95 5.48 16.69
N ARG A 23 -6.75 5.34 17.76
CA ARG A 23 -7.99 4.54 17.74
C ARG A 23 -8.99 5.00 16.69
N ARG A 24 -9.17 6.32 16.52
CA ARG A 24 -10.04 6.88 15.45
C ARG A 24 -9.49 6.64 14.04
N ALA A 25 -8.17 6.54 13.89
CA ALA A 25 -7.50 6.28 12.63
C ALA A 25 -7.25 4.79 12.33
N GLY A 26 -7.58 3.88 13.26
CA GLY A 26 -7.36 2.43 13.09
C GLY A 26 -5.89 2.00 13.09
N ILE A 27 -4.99 2.80 13.67
CA ILE A 27 -3.53 2.55 13.68
C ILE A 27 -2.98 2.48 15.11
N SER A 28 -1.70 2.12 15.28
CA SER A 28 -1.06 2.15 16.60
C SER A 28 -0.77 3.58 17.07
N PRO A 29 -0.72 3.86 18.39
CA PRO A 29 -0.34 5.17 18.92
C PRO A 29 1.05 5.62 18.44
N GLN A 30 1.99 4.68 18.33
CA GLN A 30 3.33 4.94 17.79
C GLN A 30 3.28 5.38 16.32
N GLN A 31 2.57 4.66 15.45
CA GLN A 31 2.40 5.04 14.04
C GLN A 31 1.73 6.42 13.86
N TRP A 32 0.83 6.77 14.79
CA TRP A 32 0.22 8.10 14.80
C TRP A 32 1.22 9.19 15.20
N ILE A 33 2.05 8.96 16.24
CA ILE A 33 3.11 9.86 16.66
C ILE A 33 4.17 10.04 15.56
N GLU A 34 4.60 8.95 14.92
CA GLU A 34 5.55 8.98 13.79
C GLU A 34 5.02 9.83 12.63
N ARG A 35 3.75 9.65 12.25
CA ARG A 35 3.09 10.48 11.23
C ARG A 35 2.99 11.95 11.61
N LEU A 36 2.70 12.25 12.89
CA LEU A 36 2.68 13.63 13.39
C LEU A 36 4.07 14.26 13.31
N VAL A 37 5.10 13.58 13.80
CA VAL A 37 6.49 14.06 13.79
C VAL A 37 6.98 14.30 12.35
N LEU A 38 6.69 13.38 11.42
CA LEU A 38 7.05 13.55 10.01
C LEU A 38 6.38 14.79 9.39
N ARG A 39 5.10 15.02 9.70
CA ARG A 39 4.36 16.20 9.21
C ARG A 39 4.92 17.51 9.76
N GLU A 40 5.15 17.60 11.06
CA GLU A 40 5.66 18.82 11.72
C GLU A 40 7.13 19.10 11.37
N ALA A 41 7.94 18.05 11.12
CA ALA A 41 9.33 18.19 10.68
C ALA A 41 9.48 18.62 9.20
N GLY A 42 8.37 18.78 8.45
CA GLY A 42 8.42 19.00 7.01
C GLY A 42 9.07 17.84 6.25
N GLY A 43 9.01 16.62 6.83
CA GLY A 43 9.49 15.41 6.17
C GLY A 43 8.72 15.19 4.86
N PRO A 44 9.32 14.52 3.86
CA PRO A 44 8.59 14.18 2.66
C PRO A 44 7.33 13.40 3.06
N GLU A 45 6.18 13.89 2.59
CA GLU A 45 4.92 13.16 2.72
C GLU A 45 5.19 11.71 2.29
N PRO A 46 4.77 10.69 3.06
CA PRO A 46 5.05 9.31 2.72
C PRO A 46 4.39 9.03 1.38
N THR A 47 5.19 9.08 0.32
CA THR A 47 4.74 8.79 -1.02
C THR A 47 4.25 7.37 -1.00
N SER A 48 2.93 7.24 -1.00
CA SER A 48 2.26 6.11 -1.65
C SER A 48 2.76 6.14 -3.08
N ALA A 49 3.91 5.52 -3.33
CA ALA A 49 4.44 5.35 -4.67
C ALA A 49 3.29 4.77 -5.49
N PRO A 50 2.95 5.38 -6.65
CA PRO A 50 1.88 4.86 -7.46
C PRO A 50 2.19 3.39 -7.71
N GLN A 51 1.28 2.50 -7.31
CA GLN A 51 1.36 1.11 -7.71
C GLN A 51 1.10 1.12 -9.21
N GLU A 52 2.19 1.19 -9.98
CA GLU A 52 2.18 1.05 -11.43
C GLU A 52 1.88 -0.41 -11.76
N VAL A 53 0.62 -0.80 -11.53
CA VAL A 53 0.00 -1.92 -12.21
C VAL A 53 -0.21 -1.43 -13.63
N GLY A 54 0.82 -1.58 -14.46
CA GLY A 54 0.71 -1.36 -15.89
C GLY A 54 -0.43 -2.22 -16.45
N PRO A 55 -1.19 -1.71 -17.43
CA PRO A 55 -2.21 -2.53 -18.06
C PRO A 55 -1.53 -3.70 -18.80
N GLU A 56 -1.80 -4.93 -18.38
CA GLU A 56 -1.49 -6.14 -19.15
C GLU A 56 -2.44 -6.27 -20.35
N ASP A 57 -2.53 -5.21 -21.16
CA ASP A 57 -3.28 -5.16 -22.42
C ASP A 57 -2.37 -5.60 -23.57
N GLU A 58 -2.00 -6.89 -23.60
CA GLU A 58 -1.29 -7.46 -24.74
C GLU A 58 -1.62 -8.94 -25.02
N VAL A 59 -2.91 -9.26 -25.19
CA VAL A 59 -3.33 -10.37 -26.09
C VAL A 59 -4.18 -9.80 -27.22
N ARG A 60 -3.45 -9.11 -28.10
CA ARG A 60 -3.88 -8.67 -29.44
C ARG A 60 -4.55 -9.83 -30.18
N GLY A 61 -5.76 -9.59 -30.70
CA GLY A 61 -6.40 -10.53 -31.62
C GLY A 61 -5.49 -10.84 -32.81
N GLY A 62 -5.14 -12.11 -32.98
CA GLY A 62 -4.40 -12.68 -34.10
C GLY A 62 -5.27 -13.69 -34.86
N PRO A 63 -5.08 -13.84 -36.19
CA PRO A 63 -6.15 -14.31 -37.06
C PRO A 63 -6.38 -15.83 -37.09
N GLU A 64 -7.53 -16.17 -37.67
CA GLU A 64 -8.06 -17.49 -38.01
C GLU A 64 -7.03 -18.59 -38.32
N ALA A 65 -7.23 -19.75 -37.69
CA ALA A 65 -6.85 -21.04 -38.24
C ALA A 65 -8.08 -21.97 -38.24
N THR A 66 -8.89 -21.89 -39.29
CA THR A 66 -9.93 -22.89 -39.55
C THR A 66 -9.26 -24.17 -40.05
N GLU A 67 -8.90 -25.06 -39.12
CA GLU A 67 -8.41 -26.40 -39.47
C GLU A 67 -9.43 -27.46 -39.06
N LYS A 68 -10.11 -28.04 -40.05
CA LYS A 68 -10.87 -29.28 -39.88
C LYS A 68 -9.94 -30.47 -40.16
N PRO A 69 -9.81 -31.41 -39.22
CA PRO A 69 -9.62 -32.81 -39.55
C PRO A 69 -10.99 -33.50 -39.56
N ALA A 70 -11.32 -34.19 -40.64
CA ALA A 70 -12.47 -35.08 -40.68
C ALA A 70 -12.11 -36.44 -40.04
N HIS A 71 -12.84 -36.84 -39.01
CA HIS A 71 -12.97 -38.21 -38.50
C HIS A 71 -14.40 -38.29 -37.90
N GLN A 72 -15.29 -39.23 -38.25
CA GLN A 72 -15.20 -40.70 -38.05
C GLN A 72 -14.95 -41.02 -36.57
N THR A 73 -15.68 -41.84 -35.82
CA THR A 73 -16.80 -42.77 -36.08
C THR A 73 -17.49 -43.05 -34.70
N ASP A 74 -18.52 -43.87 -34.48
CA ASP A 74 -19.29 -44.89 -35.25
C ASP A 74 -20.72 -44.99 -34.63
N ASP A 75 -21.60 -45.83 -35.22
CA ASP A 75 -22.91 -46.33 -34.73
C ASP A 75 -24.06 -45.31 -34.45
#